data_AF-M6VNT2-F1
#
_entry.id   AF-M6VNT2-F1
#
_cell.length_a   1.000
_cell.length_b   1.000
_cell.length_c   1.000
_cell.angle_alpha   90.00
_cell.angle_beta   90.00
_cell.angle_gamma   90.00
#
_symmetry.space_group_name_H-M   'P 1'
#
loop_
_entity.id
_entity.type
_entity.pdbx_description
1 polymer ?
#
loop_
_entity_poly.entity_id
_entity_poly.type
_entity_poly.pdbx_seq_one_letter_code
_entity_poly.pdbx_strand_id
1 'polypeptide(L)'
;MISVPIVCFLSSILLYSYGTIWFWRIVSYVAVFHFIRQQFGFLALYRKKNALAQIPFLFDKITIYLMGGIPIVYWHFTDQKREFSWFIEGDFWKYPIPYLADALLWFQQIWLCLYILIHIYYFIKYRSLPLGKILLVINTWAVWFFGIVYFNSNFSFTITNVINHGVPYIFLLFYYTIQNPSEIKIEIFKNGSWIKIFICFLCILFVFAFVEEWIWDSFIWKDHSLIFKNSSFYSFELPEFASTVLVSLLFLPQFTHYILDGYLWKIGELNPKLFQFFKISEKN
;
A
#
# COMPACT_ATOMS: atom_id res chain seq x y z
N MET A 1 -4.16 -7.25 -19.44
CA MET A 1 -3.20 -7.02 -18.33
C MET A 1 -1.74 -7.00 -18.79
N ILE A 2 -1.35 -7.73 -19.84
CA ILE A 2 0.05 -7.85 -20.29
C ILE A 2 0.68 -6.51 -20.74
N SER A 3 -0.13 -5.55 -21.23
CA SER A 3 0.36 -4.22 -21.63
C SER A 3 0.60 -3.25 -20.48
N VAL A 4 0.15 -3.55 -19.25
CA VAL A 4 0.23 -2.61 -18.12
C VAL A 4 1.67 -2.21 -17.79
N PRO A 5 2.65 -3.14 -17.68
CA PRO A 5 4.04 -2.76 -17.46
C PRO A 5 4.60 -1.84 -18.54
N ILE A 6 4.25 -2.06 -19.81
CA ILE A 6 4.73 -1.22 -20.92
C ILE A 6 4.19 0.21 -20.77
N VAL A 7 2.89 0.35 -20.47
CA VAL A 7 2.27 1.66 -20.25
C VAL A 7 2.85 2.35 -19.02
N CYS A 8 3.03 1.63 -17.89
CA CYS A 8 3.66 2.15 -16.69
C CYS A 8 5.10 2.62 -16.95
N PHE A 9 5.87 1.85 -17.71
CA PHE A 9 7.25 2.18 -18.05
C PHE A 9 7.34 3.46 -18.89
N LEU A 10 6.57 3.54 -19.98
CA LEU A 10 6.55 4.72 -20.85
C LEU A 10 6.03 5.96 -20.11
N SER A 11 5.03 5.78 -19.24
CA SER A 11 4.50 6.85 -18.39
C SER A 11 5.54 7.33 -17.38
N SER A 12 6.30 6.40 -16.78
CA SER A 12 7.39 6.73 -15.84
C SER A 12 8.48 7.56 -16.52
N ILE A 13 8.93 7.15 -17.71
CA ILE A 13 9.91 7.91 -18.50
C ILE A 13 9.39 9.32 -18.80
N LEU A 14 8.14 9.42 -19.28
CA LEU A 14 7.53 10.70 -19.61
C LEU A 14 7.46 11.61 -18.38
N LEU A 15 6.99 11.09 -17.24
CA LEU A 15 6.90 11.87 -16.00
C LEU A 15 8.28 12.32 -15.50
N TYR A 16 9.27 11.43 -15.55
CA TYR A 16 10.63 11.74 -15.11
C TYR A 16 11.30 12.80 -16.01
N SER A 17 10.95 12.85 -17.30
CA SER A 17 11.45 13.89 -18.22
C SER A 17 11.00 15.32 -17.86
N TYR A 18 9.96 15.49 -17.04
CA TYR A 18 9.55 16.80 -16.50
C TYR A 18 10.32 17.19 -15.23
N GLY A 19 11.26 16.37 -14.78
CA GLY A 19 12.12 16.60 -13.63
C GLY A 19 11.78 15.73 -12.42
N THR A 20 12.82 15.47 -11.63
CA THR A 20 12.81 14.53 -10.49
C THR A 20 11.73 14.85 -9.46
N ILE A 21 11.52 16.14 -9.16
CA ILE A 21 10.54 16.55 -8.16
C ILE A 21 9.10 16.32 -8.62
N TRP A 22 8.80 16.53 -9.89
CA TRP A 22 7.46 16.32 -10.44
C TRP A 22 7.14 14.82 -10.53
N PHE A 23 8.12 14.02 -10.93
CA PHE A 23 8.02 12.57 -10.92
C PHE A 23 7.64 12.04 -9.55
N TRP A 24 8.48 12.29 -8.54
CA TRP A 24 8.26 11.76 -7.20
C TRP A 24 7.00 12.31 -6.54
N ARG A 25 6.63 13.56 -6.82
CA ARG A 25 5.35 14.13 -6.36
C ARG A 25 4.15 13.39 -6.90
N ILE A 26 4.08 13.20 -8.22
CA ILE A 26 2.97 12.50 -8.85
C ILE A 26 2.91 11.05 -8.35
N VAL A 27 4.07 10.40 -8.28
CA VAL A 27 4.21 9.03 -7.77
C VAL A 27 3.78 8.92 -6.30
N SER A 28 4.13 9.89 -5.44
CA SER A 28 3.67 9.96 -4.04
C SER A 28 2.14 10.04 -3.94
N TYR A 29 1.47 10.87 -4.74
CA TYR A 29 0.02 10.94 -4.72
C TYR A 29 -0.65 9.66 -5.26
N VAL A 30 -0.07 9.04 -6.30
CA VAL A 30 -0.53 7.75 -6.81
C VAL A 30 -0.35 6.66 -5.75
N ALA A 31 0.78 6.64 -5.04
CA ALA A 31 1.05 5.72 -3.95
C ALA A 31 0.04 5.88 -2.80
N VAL A 32 -0.21 7.12 -2.35
CA VAL A 32 -1.23 7.39 -1.33
C VAL A 32 -2.61 6.88 -1.77
N PHE A 33 -3.01 7.21 -2.99
CA PHE A 33 -4.29 6.75 -3.53
C PHE A 33 -4.38 5.21 -3.56
N HIS A 34 -3.32 4.55 -4.02
CA HIS A 34 -3.23 3.09 -4.04
C HIS A 34 -3.35 2.48 -2.64
N PHE A 35 -2.59 2.99 -1.66
CA PHE A 35 -2.60 2.47 -0.30
C PHE A 35 -3.98 2.60 0.37
N ILE A 36 -4.67 3.72 0.18
CA ILE A 36 -6.04 3.92 0.71
C ILE A 36 -7.02 3.01 -0.04
N ARG A 37 -6.90 2.91 -1.37
CA ARG A 37 -7.79 2.09 -2.21
C ARG A 37 -7.66 0.60 -1.88
N GLN A 38 -6.48 0.13 -1.50
CA GLN A 38 -6.27 -1.24 -1.03
C GLN A 38 -7.09 -1.53 0.25
N GLN A 39 -7.09 -0.62 1.23
CA GLN A 39 -7.90 -0.79 2.44
C GLN A 39 -9.40 -0.84 2.10
N PHE A 40 -9.83 -0.04 1.12
CA PHE A 40 -11.19 -0.12 0.59
C PHE A 40 -11.47 -1.47 -0.11
N GLY A 41 -10.49 -2.05 -0.81
CA GLY A 41 -10.59 -3.39 -1.39
C GLY A 41 -10.89 -4.46 -0.33
N PHE A 42 -10.13 -4.47 0.78
CA PHE A 42 -10.38 -5.38 1.90
C PHE A 42 -11.75 -5.16 2.53
N LEU A 43 -12.16 -3.89 2.70
CA LEU A 43 -13.48 -3.54 3.20
C LEU A 43 -14.60 -4.13 2.33
N ALA A 44 -14.47 -4.05 1.00
CA ALA A 44 -15.43 -4.63 0.07
C ALA A 44 -15.50 -6.17 0.18
N LEU A 45 -14.37 -6.84 0.41
CA LEU A 45 -14.33 -8.29 0.66
C LEU A 45 -15.05 -8.67 1.96
N TYR A 46 -14.80 -7.95 3.06
CA TYR A 46 -15.52 -8.15 4.32
C TYR A 46 -17.03 -7.94 4.18
N ARG A 47 -17.43 -6.96 3.35
CA ARG A 47 -18.83 -6.69 3.04
C ARG A 47 -19.48 -7.84 2.30
N LYS A 48 -18.84 -8.36 1.24
CA LYS A 48 -19.36 -9.51 0.48
C LYS A 48 -19.47 -10.78 1.32
N LYS A 49 -18.54 -10.99 2.26
CA LYS A 49 -18.54 -12.16 3.15
C LYS A 49 -19.66 -12.13 4.20
N ASN A 50 -20.09 -10.94 4.63
CA ASN A 50 -21.11 -10.78 5.67
C ASN A 50 -22.35 -10.09 5.09
N ALA A 51 -23.43 -10.83 4.85
CA ALA A 51 -24.68 -10.28 4.30
C ALA A 51 -25.66 -9.72 5.35
N LEU A 52 -25.32 -9.83 6.65
CA LEU A 52 -26.19 -9.37 7.75
C LEU A 52 -26.41 -7.86 7.74
N ALA A 53 -27.43 -7.42 8.50
CA ALA A 53 -27.78 -6.01 8.69
C ALA A 53 -26.54 -5.18 9.03
N GLN A 54 -26.15 -4.35 8.08
CA GLN A 54 -25.01 -3.45 8.15
C GLN A 54 -25.45 -2.06 7.75
N ILE A 55 -24.72 -1.07 8.24
CA ILE A 55 -24.79 0.32 7.77
C ILE A 55 -24.61 0.44 6.25
N PRO A 56 -25.00 1.55 5.61
CA PRO A 56 -24.79 1.75 4.18
C PRO A 56 -23.31 1.58 3.78
N PHE A 57 -23.04 0.89 2.66
CA PHE A 57 -21.67 0.69 2.17
C PHE A 57 -20.97 2.02 1.81
N LEU A 58 -21.73 3.04 1.42
CA LEU A 58 -21.20 4.38 1.20
C LEU A 58 -20.56 4.95 2.48
N PHE A 59 -21.16 4.71 3.65
CA PHE A 59 -20.62 5.19 4.93
C PHE A 59 -19.30 4.47 5.28
N ASP A 60 -19.25 3.15 5.06
CA ASP A 60 -18.01 2.36 5.19
C ASP A 60 -16.91 2.91 4.27
N LYS A 61 -17.26 3.16 3.01
CA LYS A 61 -16.35 3.71 2.00
C LYS A 61 -15.80 5.07 2.45
N ILE A 62 -16.68 6.02 2.78
CA ILE A 62 -16.28 7.36 3.24
C ILE A 62 -15.36 7.23 4.44
N THR A 63 -15.69 6.37 5.41
CA THR A 63 -14.87 6.18 6.61
C THR A 63 -13.44 5.76 6.28
N ILE A 64 -13.23 4.77 5.41
CA ILE A 64 -11.87 4.37 5.00
C ILE A 64 -11.11 5.53 4.34
N TYR A 65 -11.75 6.26 3.43
CA TYR A 65 -11.13 7.41 2.78
C TYR A 65 -10.80 8.55 3.75
N LEU A 66 -11.64 8.78 4.77
CA LEU A 66 -11.34 9.77 5.81
C LEU A 66 -10.20 9.29 6.71
N MET A 67 -10.19 8.00 7.10
CA MET A 67 -9.17 7.45 8.00
C MET A 67 -7.77 7.45 7.39
N GLY A 68 -7.64 7.17 6.08
CA GLY A 68 -6.36 7.25 5.37
C GLY A 68 -6.07 8.65 4.79
N GLY A 69 -7.09 9.36 4.32
CA GLY A 69 -6.91 10.62 3.59
C GLY A 69 -6.64 11.83 4.49
N ILE A 70 -7.32 11.95 5.63
CA ILE A 70 -7.16 13.13 6.51
C ILE A 70 -5.71 13.30 6.98
N PRO A 71 -4.97 12.26 7.42
CA PRO A 71 -3.57 12.41 7.79
C PRO A 71 -2.70 13.00 6.68
N ILE A 72 -2.97 12.69 5.40
CA ILE A 72 -2.27 13.30 4.27
C ILE A 72 -2.68 14.75 4.08
N VAL A 73 -3.97 15.08 4.15
CA VAL A 73 -4.43 16.47 4.01
C VAL A 73 -3.89 17.33 5.16
N TYR A 74 -3.88 16.80 6.39
CA TYR A 74 -3.21 17.39 7.54
C TYR A 74 -1.73 17.68 7.23
N TRP A 75 -1.02 16.73 6.62
CA TRP A 75 0.39 16.87 6.27
C TRP A 75 0.70 17.99 5.25
N HIS A 76 -0.31 18.45 4.49
CA HIS A 76 -0.18 19.61 3.60
C HIS A 76 -0.37 20.95 4.34
N PHE A 77 -1.23 20.95 5.36
CA PHE A 77 -1.71 22.17 6.02
C PHE A 77 -1.09 22.42 7.40
N THR A 78 -0.45 21.42 8.00
CA THR A 78 0.26 21.59 9.28
C THR A 78 1.47 22.51 9.11
N ASP A 79 1.74 23.33 10.13
CA ASP A 79 2.99 24.10 10.28
C ASP A 79 4.08 23.31 11.00
N GLN A 80 3.77 22.11 11.50
CA GLN A 80 4.77 21.23 12.10
C GLN A 80 5.85 20.87 11.07
N LYS A 81 7.10 20.86 11.54
CA LYS A 81 8.23 20.44 10.72
C LYS A 81 8.05 18.95 10.36
N ARG A 82 8.00 18.65 9.06
CA ARG A 82 8.06 17.27 8.55
C ARG A 82 9.45 16.70 8.81
N GLU A 83 9.52 15.60 9.54
CA GLU A 83 10.78 14.90 9.83
C GLU A 83 10.98 13.66 8.92
N PHE A 84 10.05 13.45 7.98
CA PHE A 84 10.12 12.37 7.00
C PHE A 84 9.56 12.81 5.65
N SER A 85 9.90 12.04 4.62
CA SER A 85 9.38 12.17 3.25
C SER A 85 8.73 10.85 2.85
N TRP A 86 7.83 10.89 1.86
CA TRP A 86 7.23 9.65 1.36
C TRP A 86 8.17 8.92 0.40
N PHE A 87 8.79 9.66 -0.52
CA PHE A 87 9.91 9.19 -1.33
C PHE A 87 11.13 10.10 -1.20
N ILE A 88 10.97 11.40 -1.44
CA ILE A 88 12.06 12.39 -1.39
C ILE A 88 11.59 13.69 -0.76
N GLU A 89 12.52 14.53 -0.31
CA GLU A 89 12.18 15.86 0.20
C GLU A 89 11.45 16.69 -0.87
N GLY A 90 10.31 17.27 -0.49
CA GLY A 90 9.50 18.14 -1.36
C GLY A 90 8.50 17.41 -2.27
N ASP A 91 8.37 16.09 -2.13
CA ASP A 91 7.39 15.28 -2.83
C ASP A 91 5.94 15.76 -2.61
N PHE A 92 5.56 16.14 -1.38
CA PHE A 92 4.26 16.75 -1.08
C PHE A 92 4.33 18.27 -0.97
N TRP A 93 3.31 18.95 -1.48
CA TRP A 93 3.13 20.38 -1.27
C TRP A 93 2.92 20.73 0.21
N LYS A 94 3.33 21.94 0.58
CA LYS A 94 3.11 22.54 1.89
C LYS A 94 2.40 23.87 1.69
N TYR A 95 1.28 24.07 2.38
CA TYR A 95 0.55 25.32 2.41
C TYR A 95 -0.01 25.50 3.83
N PRO A 96 0.79 25.97 4.79
CA PRO A 96 0.44 25.88 6.21
C PRO A 96 -0.82 26.70 6.51
N ILE A 97 -1.88 26.00 6.93
CA ILE A 97 -3.11 26.53 7.51
C ILE A 97 -3.38 25.72 8.79
N PRO A 98 -2.70 26.03 9.92
CA PRO A 98 -2.70 25.16 11.10
C PRO A 98 -4.09 24.89 11.68
N TYR A 99 -4.94 25.92 11.74
CA TYR A 99 -6.33 25.77 12.20
C TYR A 99 -7.15 24.79 11.37
N LEU A 100 -6.93 24.73 10.05
CA LEU A 100 -7.59 23.76 9.18
C LEU A 100 -7.03 22.35 9.42
N ALA A 101 -5.72 22.23 9.62
CA ALA A 101 -5.08 20.97 9.95
C ALA A 101 -5.67 20.37 11.24
N ASP A 102 -5.77 21.16 12.31
CA ASP A 102 -6.36 20.73 13.58
C ASP A 102 -7.83 20.39 13.45
N ALA A 103 -8.61 21.22 12.75
CA ALA A 103 -10.02 20.96 12.50
C ALA A 103 -10.26 19.64 11.75
N LEU A 104 -9.40 19.30 10.78
CA LEU A 104 -9.46 18.03 10.06
C LEU A 104 -9.21 16.83 10.98
N LEU A 105 -8.22 16.91 11.89
CA LEU A 105 -7.96 15.84 12.85
C LEU A 105 -9.11 15.66 13.84
N TRP A 106 -9.68 16.74 14.36
CA TRP A 106 -10.87 16.67 15.21
C TRP A 106 -12.06 16.05 14.47
N PHE A 107 -12.28 16.46 13.22
CA PHE A 107 -13.31 15.87 12.37
C PHE A 107 -13.10 14.36 12.17
N GLN A 108 -11.86 13.92 11.91
CA GLN A 108 -11.51 12.51 11.79
C GLN A 108 -11.86 11.73 13.07
N GLN A 109 -11.46 12.25 14.23
CA GLN A 109 -11.69 11.59 15.51
C GLN A 109 -13.17 11.48 15.85
N ILE A 110 -13.93 12.57 15.65
CA ILE A 110 -15.38 12.58 15.85
C ILE A 110 -16.04 11.57 14.90
N TRP A 111 -15.65 11.54 13.63
CA TRP A 111 -16.18 10.59 12.66
C TRP A 111 -15.91 9.13 13.07
N LEU A 112 -14.68 8.82 13.51
CA LEU A 112 -14.32 7.49 13.98
C LEU A 112 -15.14 7.08 15.22
N CYS A 113 -15.30 8.00 16.18
CA CYS A 113 -16.14 7.77 17.36
C CYS A 113 -17.59 7.46 16.95
N LEU A 114 -18.18 8.26 16.04
CA LEU A 114 -19.53 8.01 15.51
C LEU A 114 -19.62 6.66 14.81
N TYR A 115 -18.64 6.31 13.97
CA TYR A 115 -18.58 5.01 13.31
C TYR A 115 -18.59 3.84 14.30
N ILE A 116 -17.81 3.93 15.39
CA ILE A 116 -17.77 2.91 16.44
C ILE A 116 -19.11 2.85 17.20
N LEU A 117 -19.65 4.00 17.62
CA LEU A 117 -20.92 4.08 18.34
C LEU A 117 -22.09 3.48 17.54
N ILE A 118 -22.13 3.71 16.23
CA ILE A 118 -23.13 3.09 15.35
C ILE A 118 -23.00 1.56 15.37
N HIS A 119 -21.79 1.01 15.33
CA HIS A 119 -21.60 -0.44 15.39
C HIS A 119 -21.93 -1.02 16.77
N ILE A 120 -21.67 -0.28 17.85
CA ILE A 120 -22.11 -0.66 19.20
C ILE A 120 -23.65 -0.71 19.26
N TYR A 121 -24.33 0.31 18.72
CA TYR A 121 -25.80 0.31 18.63
C TYR A 121 -26.33 -0.89 17.85
N TYR A 122 -25.75 -1.19 16.67
CA TYR A 122 -26.14 -2.36 15.87
C TYR A 122 -25.89 -3.67 16.58
N PHE A 123 -24.80 -3.78 17.35
CA PHE A 123 -24.54 -4.96 18.16
C PHE A 123 -25.57 -5.12 19.28
N ILE A 124 -25.93 -4.04 19.99
CA ILE A 124 -26.95 -4.08 21.04
C ILE A 124 -28.32 -4.49 20.46
N LYS A 125 -28.71 -3.91 19.32
CA LYS A 125 -30.05 -4.10 18.72
C LYS A 125 -30.20 -5.40 17.94
N TYR A 126 -29.18 -5.79 17.19
CA TYR A 126 -29.26 -6.89 16.22
C TYR A 126 -28.30 -8.03 16.50
N ARG A 127 -27.47 -7.95 17.57
CA ARG A 127 -26.43 -8.93 17.91
C ARG A 127 -25.46 -9.23 16.77
N SER A 128 -25.30 -8.27 15.86
CA SER A 128 -24.43 -8.35 14.69
C SER A 128 -23.25 -7.41 14.87
N LEU A 129 -22.03 -7.94 14.85
CA LEU A 129 -20.80 -7.16 14.92
C LEU A 129 -19.85 -7.60 13.80
N PRO A 130 -19.69 -6.80 12.72
CA PRO A 130 -18.77 -7.11 11.63
C PRO A 130 -17.31 -6.83 12.07
N LEU A 131 -16.78 -7.65 12.98
CA LEU A 131 -15.51 -7.39 13.67
C LEU A 131 -14.35 -7.15 12.71
N GLY A 132 -14.18 -7.99 11.68
CA GLY A 132 -13.09 -7.82 10.71
C GLY A 132 -13.11 -6.48 9.98
N LYS A 133 -14.32 -5.97 9.67
CA LYS A 133 -14.49 -4.64 9.07
C LYS A 133 -14.12 -3.52 10.04
N ILE A 134 -14.55 -3.62 11.30
CA ILE A 134 -14.27 -2.61 12.32
C ILE A 134 -12.77 -2.55 12.61
N LEU A 135 -12.14 -3.72 12.78
CA LEU A 135 -10.70 -3.82 12.97
C LEU A 135 -9.93 -3.25 11.79
N LEU A 136 -10.38 -3.47 10.56
CA LEU A 136 -9.76 -2.87 9.36
C LEU A 136 -9.80 -1.34 9.39
N VAL A 137 -10.95 -0.74 9.77
CA VAL A 137 -11.09 0.73 9.89
C VAL A 137 -10.20 1.29 10.99
N ILE A 138 -10.21 0.66 12.17
CA ILE A 138 -9.37 1.09 13.31
C ILE A 138 -7.89 0.97 12.95
N ASN A 139 -7.49 -0.13 12.31
CA ASN A 139 -6.14 -0.35 11.84
C ASN A 139 -5.72 0.69 10.78
N THR A 140 -6.60 1.00 9.83
CA THR A 140 -6.37 2.07 8.84
C THR A 140 -6.15 3.41 9.53
N TRP A 141 -7.01 3.78 10.48
CA TRP A 141 -6.82 5.00 11.26
C TRP A 141 -5.49 4.98 12.03
N ALA A 142 -5.22 3.91 12.78
CA ALA A 142 -4.05 3.82 13.64
C ALA A 142 -2.76 3.93 12.83
N VAL A 143 -2.63 3.18 11.73
CA VAL A 143 -1.43 3.20 10.87
C VAL A 143 -1.19 4.59 10.30
N TRP A 144 -2.22 5.25 9.76
CA TRP A 144 -2.05 6.54 9.11
C TRP A 144 -1.89 7.68 10.13
N PHE A 145 -2.70 7.70 11.20
CA PHE A 145 -2.60 8.71 12.24
C PHE A 145 -1.27 8.60 13.00
N PHE A 146 -0.93 7.41 13.51
CA PHE A 146 0.33 7.27 14.25
C PHE A 146 1.56 7.40 13.35
N GLY A 147 1.52 6.82 12.15
CA GLY A 147 2.64 6.86 11.21
C GLY A 147 2.96 8.26 10.68
N ILE A 148 1.93 9.06 10.37
CA ILE A 148 2.11 10.38 9.72
C ILE A 148 2.00 11.53 10.72
N VAL A 149 0.97 11.52 11.58
CA VAL A 149 0.64 12.67 12.44
C VAL A 149 1.38 12.59 13.77
N TYR A 150 1.22 11.49 14.51
CA TYR A 150 1.73 11.42 15.89
C TYR A 150 3.25 11.23 15.96
N PHE A 151 3.79 10.21 15.27
CA PHE A 151 5.22 9.91 15.36
C PHE A 151 6.07 10.79 14.46
N ASN A 152 5.54 11.22 13.31
CA ASN A 152 6.22 12.05 12.32
C ASN A 152 7.70 11.61 12.16
N SER A 153 7.94 10.36 11.78
CA SER A 153 9.28 9.76 11.77
C SER A 153 9.41 8.77 10.62
N ASN A 154 10.55 8.80 9.92
CA ASN A 154 10.85 7.88 8.81
C ASN A 154 10.64 6.42 9.23
N PHE A 155 11.14 6.02 10.39
CA PHE A 155 11.05 4.63 10.85
C PHE A 155 9.61 4.22 11.14
N SER A 156 8.88 5.03 11.92
CA SER A 156 7.48 4.73 12.28
C SER A 156 6.58 4.69 11.05
N PHE A 157 6.74 5.66 10.14
CA PHE A 157 6.01 5.72 8.88
C PHE A 157 6.26 4.48 8.03
N THR A 158 7.52 4.10 7.82
CA THR A 158 7.89 2.93 7.00
C THR A 158 7.36 1.64 7.61
N ILE A 159 7.58 1.40 8.90
CA ILE A 159 7.12 0.17 9.55
C ILE A 159 5.60 0.05 9.50
N THR A 160 4.87 1.11 9.87
CA THR A 160 3.41 1.05 9.94
C THR A 160 2.79 0.89 8.55
N ASN A 161 3.28 1.60 7.52
CA ASN A 161 2.73 1.49 6.17
C ASN A 161 3.19 0.24 5.42
N VAL A 162 4.48 -0.11 5.46
CA VAL A 162 5.00 -1.28 4.72
C VAL A 162 4.42 -2.57 5.29
N ILE A 163 4.34 -2.72 6.61
CA ILE A 163 3.77 -3.93 7.21
C ILE A 163 2.28 -4.02 6.89
N ASN A 164 1.53 -2.94 7.09
CA ASN A 164 0.08 -2.94 6.86
C ASN A 164 -0.30 -3.14 5.38
N HIS A 165 0.58 -2.76 4.46
CA HIS A 165 0.36 -2.89 3.03
C HIS A 165 0.91 -4.21 2.47
N GLY A 166 2.20 -4.47 2.69
CA GLY A 166 2.94 -5.56 2.06
C GLY A 166 2.69 -6.93 2.69
N VAL A 167 2.64 -7.03 4.01
CA VAL A 167 2.51 -8.34 4.68
C VAL A 167 1.20 -9.05 4.33
N PRO A 168 0.02 -8.40 4.32
CA PRO A 168 -1.21 -9.05 3.88
C PRO A 168 -1.10 -9.64 2.48
N TYR A 169 -0.41 -8.97 1.55
CA TYR A 169 -0.28 -9.42 0.17
C TYR A 169 0.71 -10.57 0.01
N ILE A 170 1.86 -10.49 0.69
CA ILE A 170 2.82 -11.59 0.78
C ILE A 170 2.11 -12.83 1.34
N PHE A 171 1.32 -12.66 2.40
CA PHE A 171 0.52 -13.74 2.98
C PHE A 171 -0.54 -14.27 2.00
N LEU A 172 -1.32 -13.41 1.35
CA LEU A 172 -2.37 -13.84 0.42
C LEU A 172 -1.80 -14.57 -0.79
N LEU A 173 -0.69 -14.10 -1.36
CA LEU A 173 -0.03 -14.77 -2.49
C LEU A 173 0.53 -16.13 -2.08
N PHE A 174 1.19 -16.20 -0.92
CA PHE A 174 1.68 -17.46 -0.37
C PHE A 174 0.53 -18.43 -0.08
N TYR A 175 -0.51 -17.96 0.61
CA TYR A 175 -1.69 -18.75 0.96
C TYR A 175 -2.43 -19.24 -0.28
N TYR A 176 -2.58 -18.40 -1.31
CA TYR A 176 -3.15 -18.81 -2.59
C TYR A 176 -2.33 -19.92 -3.24
N THR A 177 -1.00 -19.80 -3.24
CA THR A 177 -0.09 -20.79 -3.85
C THR A 177 -0.18 -22.15 -3.17
N ILE A 178 -0.21 -22.19 -1.83
CA ILE A 178 -0.31 -23.47 -1.10
C ILE A 178 -1.70 -24.12 -1.21
N GLN A 179 -2.76 -23.33 -1.39
CA GLN A 179 -4.12 -23.85 -1.64
C GLN A 179 -4.30 -24.35 -3.09
N ASN A 180 -3.41 -23.94 -4.00
CA ASN A 180 -3.45 -24.34 -5.41
C ASN A 180 -2.10 -24.93 -5.85
N PRO A 181 -1.70 -26.13 -5.38
CA PRO A 181 -0.41 -26.73 -5.75
C PRO A 181 -0.22 -26.96 -7.25
N SER A 182 -1.29 -27.00 -8.04
CA SER A 182 -1.23 -27.07 -9.51
C SER A 182 -0.56 -25.85 -10.14
N GLU A 183 -0.54 -24.70 -9.46
CA GLU A 183 0.15 -23.48 -9.91
C GLU A 183 1.67 -23.56 -9.67
N ILE A 184 2.14 -24.47 -8.81
CA ILE A 184 3.57 -24.67 -8.52
C ILE A 184 4.20 -25.46 -9.66
N LYS A 185 4.94 -24.78 -10.54
CA LYS A 185 5.59 -25.41 -11.69
C LYS A 185 6.79 -26.29 -11.32
N ILE A 186 7.50 -25.96 -10.25
CA ILE A 186 8.71 -26.67 -9.83
C ILE A 186 8.32 -27.90 -8.98
N GLU A 187 8.61 -29.09 -9.49
CA GLU A 187 8.17 -30.37 -8.89
C GLU A 187 8.63 -30.57 -7.44
N ILE A 188 9.85 -30.14 -7.11
CA ILE A 188 10.42 -30.24 -5.75
C ILE A 188 9.54 -29.53 -4.70
N PHE A 189 8.76 -28.52 -5.12
CA PHE A 189 7.88 -27.76 -4.24
C PHE A 189 6.42 -28.24 -4.28
N LYS A 190 6.01 -29.03 -5.29
CA LYS A 190 4.63 -29.56 -5.38
C LYS A 190 4.27 -30.45 -4.19
N ASN A 191 5.22 -31.27 -3.74
CA ASN A 191 5.06 -32.18 -2.60
C ASN A 191 5.84 -31.71 -1.36
N GLY A 192 6.34 -30.48 -1.35
CA GLY A 192 7.13 -29.93 -0.25
C GLY A 192 6.25 -29.52 0.94
N SER A 193 6.82 -29.53 2.15
CA SER A 193 6.18 -28.88 3.30
C SER A 193 5.97 -27.39 3.04
N TRP A 194 4.85 -26.83 3.50
CA TRP A 194 4.54 -25.41 3.40
C TRP A 194 5.66 -24.52 3.97
N ILE A 195 6.39 -25.01 4.98
CA ILE A 195 7.54 -24.30 5.59
C ILE A 195 8.66 -24.12 4.56
N LYS A 196 8.97 -25.18 3.79
CA LYS A 196 10.02 -25.13 2.76
C LYS A 196 9.64 -24.15 1.65
N ILE A 197 8.38 -24.15 1.23
CA ILE A 197 7.85 -23.21 0.24
C ILE A 197 7.93 -21.78 0.78
N PHE A 198 7.53 -21.57 2.04
CA PHE A 198 7.55 -20.26 2.68
C PHE A 198 8.97 -19.68 2.79
N ILE A 199 9.93 -20.47 3.27
CA ILE A 199 11.33 -20.05 3.35
C ILE A 199 11.87 -19.71 1.96
N CYS A 200 11.65 -20.57 0.97
CA CYS A 200 12.10 -20.31 -0.41
C CYS A 200 11.46 -19.03 -0.98
N PHE A 201 10.16 -18.85 -0.77
CA PHE A 201 9.42 -17.66 -1.18
C PHE A 201 10.00 -16.39 -0.55
N LEU A 202 10.24 -16.37 0.77
CA LEU A 202 10.87 -15.25 1.46
C LEU A 202 12.31 -15.00 1.00
N CYS A 203 13.11 -16.05 0.79
CA CYS A 203 14.48 -15.90 0.28
C CYS A 203 14.49 -15.26 -1.11
N ILE A 204 13.58 -15.67 -2.00
CA ILE A 204 13.47 -15.07 -3.34
C ILE A 204 13.08 -13.59 -3.24
N LEU A 205 12.06 -13.26 -2.43
CA LEU A 205 11.65 -11.88 -2.21
C LEU A 205 12.80 -11.03 -1.64
N PHE A 206 13.54 -11.57 -0.67
CA PHE A 206 14.68 -10.89 -0.08
C PHE A 206 15.79 -10.64 -1.10
N VAL A 207 16.13 -11.63 -1.94
CA VAL A 207 17.15 -11.46 -3.00
C VAL A 207 16.72 -10.37 -3.97
N PHE A 208 15.46 -10.36 -4.43
CA PHE A 208 14.98 -9.30 -5.33
C PHE A 208 15.02 -7.93 -4.67
N ALA A 209 14.51 -7.80 -3.44
CA ALA A 209 14.52 -6.54 -2.72
C ALA A 209 15.95 -6.03 -2.45
N PHE A 210 16.87 -6.93 -2.07
CA PHE A 210 18.27 -6.59 -1.82
C PHE A 210 18.98 -6.13 -3.10
N VAL A 211 18.78 -6.83 -4.22
CA VAL A 211 19.37 -6.44 -5.52
C VAL A 211 18.78 -5.11 -5.99
N GLU A 212 17.47 -4.92 -5.89
CA GLU A 212 16.82 -3.66 -6.25
C GLU A 212 17.37 -2.48 -5.44
N GLU A 213 17.41 -2.60 -4.11
CA GLU A 213 17.93 -1.56 -3.22
C GLU A 213 19.43 -1.31 -3.45
N TRP A 214 20.21 -2.37 -3.71
CA TRP A 214 21.63 -2.22 -4.06
C TRP A 214 21.82 -1.39 -5.34
N ILE A 215 20.96 -1.57 -6.35
CA ILE A 215 21.03 -0.76 -7.59
C ILE A 215 20.60 0.68 -7.33
N TRP A 216 19.50 0.90 -6.58
CA TRP A 216 19.06 2.23 -6.15
C TRP A 216 20.18 2.98 -5.44
N ASP A 217 20.80 2.35 -4.45
CA ASP A 217 21.84 2.97 -3.64
C ASP A 217 23.13 3.21 -4.44
N SER A 218 23.53 2.29 -5.32
CA SER A 218 24.77 2.43 -6.10
C SER A 218 24.74 3.60 -7.08
N PHE A 219 23.57 3.91 -7.65
CA PHE A 219 23.47 4.83 -8.79
C PHE A 219 22.60 6.06 -8.55
N ILE A 220 21.68 6.03 -7.59
CA ILE A 220 20.71 7.09 -7.35
C ILE A 220 20.86 7.70 -5.95
N TRP A 221 20.70 6.91 -4.88
CA TRP A 221 20.64 7.46 -3.51
C TRP A 221 22.02 7.70 -2.90
N LYS A 222 22.93 6.74 -3.03
CA LYS A 222 24.30 6.83 -2.53
C LYS A 222 24.37 7.10 -1.01
N ASP A 223 23.56 6.41 -0.21
CA ASP A 223 23.39 6.66 1.23
C ASP A 223 23.84 5.49 2.13
N HIS A 224 23.90 4.25 1.63
CA HIS A 224 24.02 3.03 2.44
C HIS A 224 25.27 2.19 2.15
N SER A 225 26.39 2.83 1.81
CA SER A 225 27.64 2.14 1.44
C SER A 225 28.19 1.17 2.49
N LEU A 226 27.93 1.41 3.78
CA LEU A 226 28.31 0.50 4.86
C LEU A 226 27.58 -0.85 4.80
N ILE A 227 26.35 -0.85 4.29
CA ILE A 227 25.50 -2.04 4.14
C ILE A 227 25.85 -2.76 2.83
N PHE A 228 25.89 -2.02 1.73
CA PHE A 228 26.01 -2.59 0.38
C PHE A 228 27.45 -2.75 -0.13
N LYS A 229 28.43 -2.13 0.54
CA LYS A 229 29.85 -2.15 0.16
C LYS A 229 30.10 -1.74 -1.30
N ASN A 230 29.31 -0.78 -1.77
CA ASN A 230 29.22 -0.29 -3.16
C ASN A 230 29.77 1.14 -3.31
N SER A 231 30.56 1.65 -2.35
CA SER A 231 31.11 3.02 -2.40
C SER A 231 31.93 3.33 -3.65
N SER A 232 32.49 2.29 -4.30
CA SER A 232 33.17 2.44 -5.59
C SER A 232 32.27 2.95 -6.72
N PHE A 233 30.95 2.82 -6.60
CA PHE A 233 29.97 3.31 -7.58
C PHE A 233 29.50 4.74 -7.30
N TYR A 234 29.74 5.28 -6.11
CA TYR A 234 29.22 6.60 -5.72
C TYR A 234 29.81 7.75 -6.54
N SER A 235 31.06 7.61 -6.99
CA SER A 235 31.72 8.58 -7.86
C SER A 235 31.25 8.52 -9.31
N PHE A 236 30.48 7.49 -9.67
CA PHE A 236 29.92 7.36 -11.02
C PHE A 236 28.62 8.17 -11.12
N GLU A 237 28.62 9.13 -12.03
CA GLU A 237 27.43 9.92 -12.37
C GLU A 237 26.83 9.41 -13.67
N LEU A 238 25.56 8.99 -13.60
CA LEU A 238 24.83 8.54 -14.77
C LEU A 238 24.44 9.73 -15.65
N PRO A 239 24.55 9.63 -16.99
CA PRO A 239 23.89 10.56 -17.88
C PRO A 239 22.39 10.64 -17.58
N GLU A 240 21.79 11.82 -17.73
CA GLU A 240 20.39 12.09 -17.38
C GLU A 240 19.40 11.08 -18.00
N PHE A 241 19.61 10.74 -19.27
CA PHE A 241 18.81 9.73 -19.96
C PHE A 241 18.93 8.34 -19.31
N ALA A 242 20.15 7.94 -18.93
CA ALA A 242 20.38 6.65 -18.28
C ALA A 242 19.75 6.61 -16.88
N SER A 243 19.84 7.71 -16.12
CA SER A 243 19.16 7.86 -14.83
C SER A 243 17.63 7.75 -14.99
N THR A 244 17.06 8.44 -15.98
CA THR A 244 15.63 8.39 -16.30
C THR A 244 15.15 6.96 -16.58
N VAL A 245 15.89 6.23 -17.42
CA VAL A 245 15.57 4.84 -17.74
C VAL A 245 15.73 3.95 -16.51
N LEU A 246 16.82 4.11 -15.75
CA LEU A 246 17.09 3.28 -14.56
C LEU A 246 16.03 3.48 -13.48
N VAL A 247 15.72 4.72 -13.11
CA VAL A 247 14.65 5.05 -12.16
C VAL A 247 13.32 4.46 -12.63
N SER A 248 13.01 4.59 -13.92
CA SER A 248 11.77 4.05 -14.48
C SER A 248 11.72 2.52 -14.47
N LEU A 249 12.85 1.84 -14.68
CA LEU A 249 12.95 0.39 -14.61
C LEU A 249 12.82 -0.11 -13.16
N LEU A 250 13.49 0.54 -12.21
CA LEU A 250 13.43 0.17 -10.80
C LEU A 250 12.05 0.46 -10.20
N PHE A 251 11.40 1.56 -10.59
CA PHE A 251 10.05 1.88 -10.14
C PHE A 251 8.96 1.04 -10.82
N LEU A 252 9.26 0.40 -11.96
CA LEU A 252 8.28 -0.30 -12.78
C LEU A 252 7.47 -1.38 -12.03
N PRO A 253 8.08 -2.28 -11.21
CA PRO A 253 7.33 -3.27 -10.46
C PRO A 253 6.30 -2.63 -9.54
N GLN A 254 6.71 -1.58 -8.82
CA GLN A 254 5.85 -0.83 -7.90
C GLN A 254 4.71 -0.13 -8.65
N PHE A 255 5.01 0.57 -9.75
CA PHE A 255 3.97 1.26 -10.51
C PHE A 255 2.98 0.31 -11.15
N THR A 256 3.47 -0.79 -11.71
CA THR A 256 2.64 -1.84 -12.29
C THR A 256 1.71 -2.44 -11.23
N HIS A 257 2.24 -2.70 -10.03
CA HIS A 257 1.45 -3.19 -8.91
C HIS A 257 0.32 -2.22 -8.53
N TYR A 258 0.59 -0.92 -8.44
CA TYR A 258 -0.43 0.09 -8.11
C TYR A 258 -1.63 0.06 -9.07
N ILE A 259 -1.39 -0.24 -10.35
CA ILE A 259 -2.46 -0.34 -11.35
C ILE A 259 -3.13 -1.71 -11.30
N LEU A 260 -2.35 -2.81 -11.28
CA LEU A 260 -2.89 -4.17 -11.34
C LEU A 260 -3.68 -4.54 -10.09
N ASP A 261 -3.31 -4.02 -8.93
CA ASP A 261 -3.97 -4.35 -7.67
C ASP A 261 -5.48 -4.06 -7.68
N GLY A 262 -5.88 -2.96 -8.34
CA GLY A 262 -7.28 -2.60 -8.52
C GLY A 262 -8.13 -3.64 -9.29
N TYR A 263 -7.47 -4.63 -9.89
CA TYR A 263 -8.10 -5.70 -10.67
C TYR A 263 -7.79 -7.10 -10.14
N LEU A 264 -6.59 -7.34 -9.60
CA LEU A 264 -6.13 -8.67 -9.17
C LEU A 264 -7.02 -9.30 -8.11
N TRP A 265 -7.50 -8.52 -7.14
CA TRP A 265 -8.31 -9.02 -6.02
C TRP A 265 -9.80 -8.77 -6.19
N LYS A 266 -10.21 -8.27 -7.36
CA LYS A 266 -11.61 -8.01 -7.65
C LYS A 266 -12.31 -9.31 -8.01
N ILE A 267 -13.18 -9.77 -7.10
CA ILE A 267 -14.06 -10.93 -7.33
C ILE A 267 -15.04 -10.61 -8.46
N GLY A 268 -15.08 -11.47 -9.48
CA GLY A 268 -15.97 -11.37 -10.64
C GLY A 268 -15.54 -12.33 -11.76
N GLU A 269 -16.12 -12.16 -12.95
CA GLU A 269 -15.89 -13.04 -14.11
C GLU A 269 -14.43 -13.16 -14.53
N LEU A 270 -13.63 -12.10 -14.34
CA LEU A 270 -12.20 -12.09 -14.66
C LEU A 270 -11.36 -12.90 -13.66
N ASN A 271 -11.83 -13.08 -12.42
CA ASN A 271 -11.12 -13.78 -11.35
C ASN A 271 -12.06 -14.75 -10.59
N PRO A 272 -12.65 -15.75 -11.26
CA PRO A 272 -13.69 -16.61 -10.67
C PRO A 272 -13.16 -17.45 -9.51
N LYS A 273 -11.88 -17.86 -9.56
CA LYS A 273 -11.21 -18.61 -8.48
C LYS A 273 -11.25 -17.88 -7.13
N LEU A 274 -11.40 -16.56 -7.10
CA LEU A 274 -11.43 -15.78 -5.86
C LEU A 274 -12.71 -16.02 -5.04
N PHE A 275 -13.82 -16.45 -5.66
CA PHE A 275 -15.02 -16.84 -4.91
C PHE A 275 -14.72 -18.01 -3.97
N GLN A 276 -14.11 -19.07 -4.50
CA GLN A 276 -13.71 -20.23 -3.71
C GLN A 276 -12.62 -19.87 -2.69
N PHE A 277 -11.60 -19.12 -3.11
CA PHE A 277 -10.48 -18.72 -2.25
C PHE A 277 -10.93 -17.95 -1.00
N PHE A 278 -11.81 -16.96 -1.18
CA PHE A 278 -12.34 -16.16 -0.06
C PHE A 278 -13.57 -16.78 0.61
N LYS A 279 -14.06 -17.92 0.12
CA LYS A 279 -15.29 -18.60 0.58
C LYS A 279 -16.51 -17.66 0.51
N ILE A 280 -16.65 -16.96 -0.63
CA ILE A 280 -17.76 -16.05 -0.92
C ILE A 280 -18.68 -16.75 -1.94
N SER A 281 -20.00 -16.66 -1.72
CA SER A 281 -21.00 -17.22 -2.65
C SER A 281 -21.00 -16.46 -3.98
N GLU A 282 -21.09 -17.20 -5.10
CA GLU A 282 -21.24 -16.63 -6.45
C GLU A 282 -22.57 -15.87 -6.64
N LYS A 283 -23.56 -16.12 -5.78
CA LYS A 283 -24.91 -15.54 -5.87
C LYS A 283 -25.08 -14.17 -5.20
N ASN A 284 -23.99 -13.53 -4.74
CA ASN A 284 -24.01 -12.22 -4.05
C ASN A 284 -23.40 -11.07 -4.87
#